data_AF-A0A1X0G5G2-F1
#
_entry.id   AF-A0A1X0G5G2-F1
#
_cell.length_a   1.000
_cell.length_b   1.000
_cell.length_c   1.000
_cell.angle_alpha   90.00
_cell.angle_beta   90.00
_cell.angle_gamma   90.00
#
_symmetry.space_group_name_H-M   'P 1'
#
loop_
_entity.id
_entity.type
_entity.pdbx_description
1 polymer ?
#
loop_
_entity_poly.entity_id
_entity_poly.type
_entity_poly.pdbx_seq_one_letter_code
_entity_poly.pdbx_strand_id
1 'polypeptide(L)'
;MSVSASQQVSWSETHQFLEAVLAQANVGPLPWAGTPEWCAMSDGDPRKLLALAIDGEHHVLRKEVAQAAHAQASRAVASAADWSAIANEIRQRGSSRRIPRQGVA
;
A
#
# COMPACT_ATOMS: atom_id res chain seq x y z
N MET A 1 3.52 -11.08 19.17
CA MET A 1 3.12 -11.80 17.93
C MET A 1 2.19 -10.87 17.17
N SER A 2 2.64 -10.27 16.07
CA SER A 2 1.72 -9.53 15.19
C SER A 2 1.21 -10.49 14.14
N VAL A 3 -0.11 -10.68 14.08
CA VAL A 3 -0.77 -11.40 13.00
C VAL A 3 -0.61 -10.52 11.76
N SER A 4 0.04 -11.02 10.70
CA SER A 4 0.07 -10.32 9.41
C SER A 4 -1.34 -10.28 8.84
N ALA A 5 -2.09 -9.24 9.18
CA ALA A 5 -3.33 -8.90 8.52
C ALA A 5 -3.05 -8.40 7.10
N SER A 6 -4.04 -8.50 6.22
CA SER A 6 -3.95 -7.94 4.87
C SER A 6 -3.63 -6.44 4.92
N GLN A 7 -2.70 -5.99 4.07
CA GLN A 7 -2.34 -4.58 3.93
C GLN A 7 -3.04 -3.92 2.73
N GLN A 8 -3.94 -4.63 2.05
CA GLN A 8 -4.67 -4.10 0.90
C GLN A 8 -5.50 -2.87 1.30
N VAL A 9 -5.44 -1.83 0.48
CA VAL A 9 -6.28 -0.63 0.64
C VAL A 9 -7.31 -0.54 -0.48
N SER A 10 -8.42 0.15 -0.23
CA SER A 10 -9.45 0.44 -1.22
C SER A 10 -9.75 1.93 -1.25
N TRP A 11 -9.40 2.59 -2.34
CA TRP A 11 -9.73 3.98 -2.58
C TRP A 11 -11.23 4.16 -2.81
N SER A 12 -11.89 3.25 -3.54
CA SER A 12 -13.33 3.40 -3.84
C SER A 12 -14.19 3.41 -2.58
N GLU A 13 -13.89 2.53 -1.62
CA GLU A 13 -14.59 2.50 -0.33
C GLU A 13 -14.29 3.75 0.51
N THR A 14 -13.03 4.21 0.49
CA THR A 14 -12.63 5.43 1.20
C THR A 14 -13.33 6.67 0.63
N HIS A 15 -13.44 6.75 -0.70
CA HIS A 15 -14.09 7.83 -1.41
C HIS A 15 -15.59 7.87 -1.11
N GLN A 16 -16.29 6.74 -1.22
CA GLN A 16 -17.71 6.64 -0.88
C GLN A 16 -18.00 7.01 0.57
N PHE A 17 -17.13 6.58 1.50
CA PHE A 17 -17.21 7.00 2.90
C PHE A 17 -17.09 8.52 3.04
N LEU A 18 -16.09 9.14 2.39
CA LEU A 18 -15.89 10.58 2.43
C LEU A 18 -17.06 11.36 1.81
N GLU A 19 -17.60 10.91 0.68
CA GLU A 19 -18.81 11.50 0.09
C GLU A 19 -19.98 11.48 1.07
N ALA A 20 -20.22 10.35 1.75
CA ALA A 20 -21.28 10.24 2.74
C ALA A 20 -21.05 11.16 3.95
N VAL A 21 -19.81 11.32 4.40
CA VAL A 21 -19.44 12.24 5.49
C VAL A 21 -19.67 13.69 5.08
N LEU A 22 -19.28 14.08 3.86
CA LEU A 22 -19.47 15.45 3.35
C LEU A 22 -20.96 15.79 3.22
N ALA A 23 -21.76 14.84 2.71
CA ALA A 23 -23.21 14.98 2.63
C ALA A 23 -23.85 15.17 4.02
N GLN A 24 -23.40 14.41 5.03
CA GLN A 24 -23.89 14.54 6.40
C GLN A 24 -23.45 15.84 7.07
N ALA A 25 -22.22 16.27 6.84
CA ALA A 25 -21.68 17.50 7.42
C ALA A 25 -22.38 18.75 6.87
N ASN A 26 -23.03 18.64 5.70
CA ASN A 26 -23.76 19.73 5.03
C ASN A 26 -22.93 21.02 4.95
N VAL A 27 -21.64 20.86 4.66
CA VAL A 27 -20.70 21.97 4.53
C VAL A 27 -20.75 22.50 3.09
N GLY A 28 -20.57 23.82 2.94
CA GLY A 28 -20.38 24.42 1.63
C GLY A 28 -19.06 23.99 0.97
N PRO A 29 -18.71 24.59 -0.19
CA PRO A 29 -17.46 24.30 -0.87
C PRO A 29 -16.26 24.40 0.06
N LEU A 30 -15.35 23.42 -0.06
CA LEU A 30 -14.15 23.33 0.75
C LEU A 30 -12.94 23.82 -0.06
N PRO A 31 -12.06 24.66 0.49
CA PRO A 31 -10.80 25.00 -0.17
C PRO A 31 -9.89 23.77 -0.20
N TRP A 32 -9.00 23.68 -1.18
CA TRP A 32 -7.98 22.63 -1.20
C TRP A 32 -7.04 22.76 0.00
N ALA A 33 -6.63 21.62 0.56
CA ALA A 33 -5.79 21.61 1.76
C ALA A 33 -4.42 22.23 1.45
N GLY A 34 -3.91 23.02 2.38
CA GLY A 34 -2.61 23.71 2.24
C GLY A 34 -2.62 24.95 1.35
N THR A 35 -3.74 25.32 0.73
CA THR A 35 -3.88 26.63 0.08
C THR A 35 -3.82 27.77 1.10
N PRO A 36 -3.48 29.01 0.70
CA PRO A 36 -3.50 30.15 1.62
C PRO A 36 -4.85 30.36 2.31
N GLU A 37 -5.96 30.14 1.58
CA GLU A 37 -7.32 30.18 2.14
C GLU A 37 -7.49 29.13 3.24
N TRP A 38 -7.09 27.88 2.99
CA TRP A 38 -7.13 26.82 3.99
C TRP A 38 -6.24 27.10 5.21
N CYS A 39 -5.03 27.63 4.99
CA CYS A 39 -4.09 27.97 6.07
C CYS A 39 -4.65 29.07 6.99
N ALA A 40 -5.43 30.00 6.43
CA ALA A 40 -6.06 31.08 7.19
C ALA A 40 -7.30 30.62 8.00
N MET A 41 -7.82 29.41 7.77
CA MET A 41 -8.96 28.87 8.52
C MET A 41 -8.59 28.59 9.97
N SER A 42 -9.57 28.75 10.87
CA SER A 42 -9.45 28.35 12.28
C SER A 42 -9.23 26.84 12.41
N ASP A 43 -8.36 26.42 13.34
CA ASP A 43 -8.11 25.00 13.62
C ASP A 43 -9.34 24.29 14.22
N GLY A 44 -10.28 25.04 14.81
CA GLY A 44 -11.55 24.51 15.29
C GLY A 44 -12.63 24.40 14.22
N ASP A 45 -12.38 24.87 13.00
CA ASP A 45 -13.33 24.77 11.90
C ASP A 45 -13.31 23.34 11.31
N PRO A 46 -14.42 22.56 11.41
CA PRO A 46 -14.45 21.19 10.91
C PRO A 46 -14.19 21.10 9.40
N ARG A 47 -14.47 22.17 8.64
CA ARG A 47 -14.18 22.25 7.20
C ARG A 47 -12.69 22.12 6.90
N LYS A 48 -11.82 22.59 7.81
CA LYS A 48 -10.36 22.51 7.66
C LYS A 48 -9.90 21.05 7.67
N LEU A 49 -10.46 20.24 8.57
CA LEU A 49 -10.18 18.80 8.65
C LEU A 49 -10.79 18.03 7.47
N LEU A 50 -12.02 18.38 7.07
CA LEU A 50 -12.68 17.74 5.93
C LEU A 50 -11.93 17.99 4.62
N ALA A 51 -11.46 19.22 4.38
CA ALA A 51 -10.61 19.55 3.24
C ALA A 51 -9.32 18.70 3.22
N LEU A 52 -8.68 18.52 4.38
CA LEU A 52 -7.50 17.67 4.50
C LEU A 52 -7.80 16.20 4.26
N ALA A 53 -8.96 15.71 4.69
CA ALA A 53 -9.38 14.33 4.48
C ALA A 53 -9.65 14.02 3.00
N ILE A 54 -10.28 14.95 2.27
CA ILE A 54 -10.44 14.87 0.80
C ILE A 54 -9.06 14.75 0.15
N ASP A 55 -8.13 15.66 0.44
CA ASP A 55 -6.80 15.60 -0.18
C ASP A 55 -6.01 14.36 0.25
N GLY A 56 -6.28 13.83 1.44
CA GLY A 56 -5.74 12.57 1.95
C GLY A 56 -6.16 11.33 1.16
N GLU A 57 -7.34 11.32 0.54
CA GLU A 57 -7.83 10.19 -0.25
C GLU A 57 -6.91 9.88 -1.45
N HIS A 58 -6.26 10.91 -2.01
CA HIS A 58 -5.28 10.75 -3.07
C HIS A 58 -4.09 9.88 -2.65
N HIS A 59 -3.72 9.86 -1.37
CA HIS A 59 -2.68 8.96 -0.88
C HIS A 59 -3.17 7.50 -0.88
N VAL A 60 -4.43 7.26 -0.54
CA VAL A 60 -5.04 5.93 -0.62
C VAL A 60 -5.06 5.43 -2.06
N LEU A 61 -5.46 6.28 -3.01
CA LEU A 61 -5.40 5.98 -4.44
C LEU A 61 -3.98 5.60 -4.89
N ARG A 62 -2.98 6.41 -4.51
CA ARG A 62 -1.56 6.12 -4.82
C ARG A 62 -1.11 4.76 -4.25
N LYS A 63 -1.52 4.43 -3.03
CA LYS A 63 -1.20 3.13 -2.40
C LYS A 63 -1.87 1.97 -3.15
N GLU A 64 -3.14 2.08 -3.50
CA GLU A 64 -3.86 1.04 -4.24
C GLU A 64 -3.21 0.78 -5.61
N VAL A 65 -2.93 1.85 -6.36
CA VAL A 65 -2.26 1.76 -7.67
C VAL A 65 -0.87 1.13 -7.54
N ALA A 66 -0.10 1.51 -6.51
CA ALA A 66 1.19 0.89 -6.23
C ALA A 66 1.06 -0.60 -5.90
N GLN A 67 0.05 -1.00 -5.13
CA GLN A 67 -0.22 -2.41 -4.82
C GLN A 67 -0.59 -3.21 -6.07
N ALA A 68 -1.41 -2.65 -6.95
CA ALA A 68 -1.76 -3.27 -8.23
C ALA A 68 -0.51 -3.47 -9.11
N ALA A 69 0.35 -2.44 -9.22
CA ALA A 69 1.60 -2.51 -9.96
C ALA A 69 2.57 -3.55 -9.36
N HIS A 70 2.72 -3.57 -8.03
CA HIS A 70 3.53 -4.57 -7.34
C HIS A 70 3.02 -6.00 -7.57
N ALA A 71 1.71 -6.21 -7.48
CA ALA A 71 1.11 -7.52 -7.76
C ALA A 71 1.39 -7.97 -9.20
N GLN A 72 1.31 -7.05 -10.16
CA GLN A 72 1.62 -7.33 -11.55
C GLN A 72 3.10 -7.67 -11.76
N ALA A 73 4.02 -6.90 -11.16
CA ALA A 73 5.45 -7.18 -11.21
C ALA A 73 5.78 -8.54 -10.58
N SER A 74 5.18 -8.87 -9.44
CA SER A 74 5.35 -10.17 -8.77
C SER A 74 4.89 -11.32 -9.65
N ARG A 75 3.74 -11.18 -10.33
CA ARG A 75 3.28 -12.19 -11.29
C ARG A 75 4.24 -12.35 -12.47
N ALA A 76 4.74 -11.24 -13.03
CA ALA A 76 5.68 -11.28 -14.13
C ALA A 76 6.99 -11.98 -13.76
N VAL A 77 7.53 -11.71 -12.56
CA VAL A 77 8.71 -12.42 -12.04
C VAL A 77 8.40 -13.90 -11.82
N ALA A 78 7.27 -14.22 -11.20
CA ALA A 78 6.88 -15.61 -10.95
C ALA A 78 6.71 -16.42 -12.24
N SER A 79 6.30 -15.77 -13.35
CA SER A 79 6.16 -16.41 -14.66
C SER A 79 7.42 -16.31 -15.55
N ALA A 80 8.46 -15.60 -15.12
CA ALA A 80 9.63 -15.33 -15.98
C ALA A 80 10.50 -16.56 -16.26
N ALA A 81 10.41 -17.60 -15.41
CA ALA A 81 11.15 -18.83 -15.56
C ALA A 81 10.46 -19.99 -14.82
N ASP A 82 10.85 -21.23 -15.14
CA ASP A 82 10.53 -22.38 -14.31
C ASP A 82 11.40 -22.36 -13.04
N TRP A 83 10.93 -21.62 -12.05
CA TRP A 83 11.61 -21.50 -10.76
C TRP A 83 11.75 -22.84 -10.03
N SER A 84 10.89 -23.81 -10.31
CA SER A 84 11.00 -25.16 -9.74
C SER A 84 12.16 -25.93 -10.36
N ALA A 85 12.31 -25.87 -11.69
CA ALA A 85 13.46 -26.46 -12.38
C ALA A 85 14.78 -25.81 -11.94
N ILE A 86 14.84 -24.47 -11.87
CA ILE A 86 16.02 -23.74 -11.39
C ILE A 86 16.37 -24.15 -9.95
N ALA A 87 15.37 -24.22 -9.06
CA ALA A 87 15.59 -24.64 -7.68
C ALA A 87 16.08 -26.10 -7.59
N ASN A 88 15.55 -27.00 -8.42
CA ASN A 88 16.02 -28.38 -8.51
C ASN A 88 17.49 -28.46 -8.96
N GLU A 89 17.85 -27.73 -10.00
CA GLU A 89 19.22 -27.67 -10.51
C GLU A 89 20.20 -27.16 -9.43
N ILE A 90 19.86 -26.06 -8.75
CA ILE A 90 20.68 -25.52 -7.66
C ILE A 90 20.87 -26.55 -6.54
N ARG A 91 19.79 -27.25 -6.14
CA ARG A 91 19.86 -28.32 -5.12
C ARG A 91 20.77 -29.47 -5.54
N GLN A 92 20.66 -29.94 -6.79
CA GLN A 92 21.49 -31.02 -7.33
C GLN A 92 22.98 -30.62 -7.43
N ARG A 93 23.27 -29.35 -7.76
CA ARG A 93 24.64 -28.82 -7.76
C ARG A 93 25.21 -28.64 -6.35
N GLY A 94 24.37 -28.36 -5.35
CA GLY A 94 24.78 -28.21 -3.95
C GLY A 94 25.02 -29.54 -3.23
N SER A 95 24.29 -30.60 -3.58
CA SER A 95 24.47 -31.93 -2.98
C SER A 95 25.81 -32.59 -3.37
N SER A 96 26.35 -32.27 -4.54
CA SER A 96 27.67 -32.77 -5.01
C SER A 96 28.87 -31.98 -4.45
N ARG A 97 28.65 -30.85 -3.77
CA ARG A 97 29.69 -29.96 -3.20
C ARG A 97 29.63 -29.82 -1.68
N ARG A 98 29.00 -30.77 -0.98
CA ARG A 98 28.93 -30.78 0.48
C ARG A 98 30.28 -31.25 1.05
N ILE A 99 31.14 -30.29 1.41
CA ILE A 99 32.36 -30.58 2.21
C ILE A 99 31.89 -31.00 3.61
N PRO A 100 32.16 -32.24 4.07
CA PRO A 100 31.76 -32.67 5.40
C PRO A 100 32.48 -31.83 6.44
N ARG A 101 31.73 -31.22 7.37
CA ARG A 101 32.31 -30.57 8.54
C ARG A 101 32.74 -31.68 9.50
N GLN A 102 34.03 -31.98 9.57
CA GLN A 102 34.55 -32.81 10.65
C GLN A 102 34.40 -32.02 11.96
N GLY A 103 33.65 -32.59 12.90
CA GLY A 103 33.65 -32.11 14.27
C GLY A 103 35.05 -32.27 14.85
N VAL A 104 35.60 -31.17 15.39
CA VAL A 104 36.82 -31.22 16.18
C VAL A 104 36.42 -31.84 17.53
N ALA A 105 36.99 -33.00 17.84
CA ALA A 105 36.83 -33.69 19.13
C ALA A 105 37.65 -32.99 20.22
#